data_AF-A0A9D7EYC7-F1
#
_entry.id   AF-A0A9D7EYC7-F1
#
_cell.length_a   1.000
_cell.length_b   1.000
_cell.length_c   1.000
_cell.angle_alpha   90.00
_cell.angle_beta   90.00
_cell.angle_gamma   90.00
#
_symmetry.space_group_name_H-M   'P 1'
#
loop_
_entity.id
_entity.type
_entity.pdbx_description
1 polymer ?
#
loop_
_entity_poly.entity_id
_entity_poly.type
_entity_poly.pdbx_seq_one_letter_code
_entity_poly.pdbx_strand_id
1 'polypeptide(L)'
;MKTAIFFLIALVVLVQPLKADIPRFDVFAIRIGLDTFYLTFESQGLLQNNDFCYYDYRGEYLMEVSSFVAQQIQIIGEKEIKAYKSLDVIDLTKVNEASPEFKDITPYDEDYCIFRDEIILSSKVIVNKYEILFAENGNTGGYIFTAELSEKDNKWISKNQIDLLWRVRGKNGMCTMYFFGKQGNVKEKDFEEYKKRIVEKEINYHTEIQDILSELFRKRVILIGFCSC
;
A
#
# COMPACT_ATOMS: atom_id res chain seq x y z
N MET A 1 -66.03 -2.88 20.40
CA MET A 1 -65.20 -2.90 19.17
C MET A 1 -63.75 -2.78 19.60
N LYS A 2 -62.95 -3.83 19.42
CA LYS A 2 -61.57 -3.91 19.91
C LYS A 2 -60.61 -3.40 18.82
N THR A 3 -59.86 -2.37 19.15
CA THR A 3 -58.80 -1.78 18.33
C THR A 3 -57.59 -2.72 18.32
N ALA A 4 -57.20 -3.23 17.15
CA ALA A 4 -55.95 -3.94 16.98
C ALA A 4 -54.99 -3.02 16.20
N ILE A 5 -54.09 -2.38 16.94
CA ILE A 5 -52.97 -1.61 16.37
C ILE A 5 -51.87 -2.62 16.07
N PHE A 6 -51.67 -2.93 14.79
CA PHE A 6 -50.53 -3.71 14.32
C PHE A 6 -49.29 -2.81 14.32
N PHE A 7 -48.42 -2.98 15.33
CA PHE A 7 -47.06 -2.43 15.29
C PHE A 7 -46.21 -3.32 14.38
N LEU A 8 -46.03 -2.89 13.13
CA LEU A 8 -45.02 -3.44 12.24
C LEU A 8 -43.67 -2.83 12.66
N ILE A 9 -42.95 -3.51 13.55
CA ILE A 9 -41.56 -3.16 13.86
C ILE A 9 -40.74 -3.54 12.62
N ALA A 10 -40.46 -2.54 11.78
CA ALA A 10 -39.47 -2.66 10.72
C ALA A 10 -38.10 -2.81 11.39
N LEU A 11 -37.68 -4.06 11.56
CA LEU A 11 -36.32 -4.43 11.95
C LEU A 11 -35.42 -4.11 10.76
N VAL A 12 -35.04 -2.84 10.62
CA VAL A 12 -33.91 -2.44 9.79
C VAL A 12 -32.68 -3.00 10.47
N VAL A 13 -32.34 -4.25 10.13
CA VAL A 13 -31.01 -4.78 10.39
C VAL A 13 -30.09 -3.95 9.51
N LEU A 14 -29.55 -2.86 10.08
CA LEU A 14 -28.33 -2.24 9.62
C LEU A 14 -27.25 -3.31 9.71
N VAL A 15 -27.16 -4.14 8.66
CA VAL A 15 -25.96 -4.92 8.39
C VAL A 15 -24.90 -3.88 8.06
N GLN A 16 -24.24 -3.36 9.09
CA GLN A 16 -22.97 -2.69 8.86
C GLN A 16 -22.06 -3.77 8.30
N PRO A 17 -21.56 -3.64 7.06
CA PRO A 17 -20.50 -4.51 6.62
C PRO A 17 -19.32 -4.22 7.55
N LEU A 18 -19.01 -5.15 8.46
CA LEU A 18 -17.72 -5.25 9.10
C LEU A 18 -16.70 -5.47 7.97
N LYS A 19 -16.22 -4.37 7.38
CA LYS A 19 -15.00 -4.40 6.59
C LYS A 19 -13.90 -4.54 7.63
N ALA A 20 -13.14 -5.63 7.57
CA ALA A 20 -11.87 -5.68 8.28
C ALA A 20 -11.06 -4.46 7.84
N ASP A 21 -10.53 -3.71 8.80
CA ASP A 21 -9.64 -2.60 8.49
C ASP A 21 -8.42 -3.18 7.75
N ILE A 22 -8.09 -2.59 6.61
CA ILE A 22 -6.92 -3.01 5.84
C ILE A 22 -5.70 -2.70 6.69
N PRO A 23 -4.79 -3.67 6.93
CA PRO A 23 -3.65 -3.46 7.79
C PRO A 23 -2.81 -2.30 7.24
N ARG A 24 -2.36 -1.41 8.12
CA ARG A 24 -1.36 -0.40 7.77
C ARG A 24 -0.02 -0.83 8.31
N PHE A 25 1.03 -0.60 7.56
CA PHE A 25 2.37 -0.95 7.97
C PHE A 25 3.17 0.32 8.21
N ASP A 26 3.94 0.33 9.30
CA ASP A 26 4.96 1.35 9.54
C ASP A 26 6.28 0.87 8.94
N VAL A 27 7.08 1.83 8.46
CA VAL A 27 8.38 1.58 7.86
C VAL A 27 9.46 2.05 8.82
N PHE A 28 10.47 1.19 9.03
CA PHE A 28 11.62 1.53 9.87
C PHE A 28 12.90 1.33 9.06
N ALA A 29 13.70 2.39 8.94
CA ALA A 29 15.08 2.24 8.49
C ALA A 29 15.97 1.96 9.71
N ILE A 30 16.63 0.80 9.72
CA ILE A 30 17.56 0.41 10.77
C ILE A 30 18.97 0.26 10.21
N ARG A 31 19.97 0.59 11.02
CA ARG A 31 21.38 0.36 10.72
C ARG A 31 21.89 -0.83 11.53
N ILE A 32 22.54 -1.79 10.88
CA ILE A 32 23.25 -2.89 11.53
C ILE A 32 24.69 -2.86 11.02
N GLY A 33 25.63 -2.48 11.88
CA GLY A 33 27.01 -2.22 11.45
C GLY A 33 27.06 -1.02 10.50
N LEU A 34 27.48 -1.24 9.26
CA LEU A 34 27.54 -0.21 8.21
C LEU A 34 26.37 -0.26 7.23
N ASP A 35 25.56 -1.30 7.30
CA ASP A 35 24.47 -1.53 6.35
C ASP A 35 23.15 -0.96 6.88
N THR A 36 22.32 -0.45 5.96
CA THR A 36 20.96 0.00 6.25
C THR A 36 19.96 -1.00 5.70
N PHE A 37 18.94 -1.31 6.49
CA PHE A 37 17.86 -2.22 6.16
C PHE A 37 16.52 -1.57 6.48
N TYR A 38 15.49 -1.97 5.75
CA TYR A 38 14.12 -1.52 5.95
C TYR A 38 13.28 -2.66 6.51
N LEU A 39 12.56 -2.39 7.60
CA LEU A 39 11.61 -3.29 8.23
C LEU A 39 10.20 -2.74 8.11
N THR A 40 9.23 -3.64 8.10
CA THR A 40 7.80 -3.30 8.10
C THR A 40 7.08 -4.06 9.21
N PHE A 41 6.32 -3.35 10.04
CA PHE A 41 5.45 -3.95 11.06
C PHE A 41 4.06 -3.33 10.98
N GLU A 42 3.03 -4.06 11.43
CA GLU A 42 1.68 -3.52 11.49
C GLU A 42 1.62 -2.34 12.47
N SER A 43 1.00 -1.26 12.01
CA SER A 43 0.99 0.02 12.69
C SER A 43 0.26 -0.05 14.03
N GLN A 44 0.80 0.63 15.04
CA GLN A 44 0.19 0.73 16.37
C GLN A 44 -0.36 2.12 16.69
N GLY A 45 -0.24 3.06 15.76
CA GLY A 45 -0.67 4.44 15.98
C GLY A 45 -0.10 5.41 14.95
N LEU A 46 -0.25 6.69 15.25
CA LEU A 46 0.30 7.77 14.45
C LEU A 46 1.76 8.00 14.83
N LEU A 47 2.63 8.09 13.82
CA LEU A 47 4.01 8.53 13.98
C LEU A 47 4.05 10.03 13.65
N GLN A 48 4.56 10.84 14.58
CA GLN A 48 4.67 12.29 14.38
C GLN A 48 6.13 12.72 14.20
N ASN A 49 6.34 13.68 13.30
CA ASN A 49 7.53 14.53 13.15
C ASN A 49 8.86 14.04 13.76
N ASN A 50 9.38 12.90 13.29
CA ASN A 50 10.74 12.41 13.58
C ASN A 50 11.12 12.35 15.07
N ASP A 51 10.16 12.29 15.99
CA ASP A 51 10.41 12.21 17.43
C ASP A 51 10.54 10.76 17.93
N PHE A 52 10.40 9.80 17.01
CA PHE A 52 10.45 8.36 17.27
C PHE A 52 9.46 7.92 18.36
N CYS A 53 8.29 8.54 18.40
CA CYS A 53 7.21 8.19 19.32
C CYS A 53 5.91 7.87 18.59
N TYR A 54 5.16 6.92 19.14
CA TYR A 54 3.79 6.62 18.74
C TYR A 54 2.78 7.43 19.53
N TYR A 55 1.73 7.86 18.84
CA TYR A 55 0.61 8.58 19.40
C TYR A 55 -0.71 7.92 19.00
N ASP A 56 -1.73 8.07 19.83
CA ASP A 56 -3.09 7.70 19.43
C ASP A 56 -3.70 8.76 18.48
N TYR A 57 -4.93 8.51 18.01
CA TYR A 57 -5.64 9.43 17.11
C TYR A 57 -5.98 10.79 17.75
N ARG A 58 -5.84 10.93 19.07
CA ARG A 58 -6.04 12.18 19.82
C ARG A 58 -4.72 12.92 20.03
N GLY A 59 -3.59 12.31 19.69
CA GLY A 59 -2.25 12.85 19.92
C GLY A 59 -1.68 12.51 21.30
N GLU A 60 -2.29 11.56 22.03
CA GLU A 60 -1.75 11.12 23.32
C GLU A 60 -0.61 10.12 23.10
N TYR A 61 0.49 10.30 23.84
CA TYR A 61 1.66 9.44 23.75
C TYR A 61 1.34 7.98 24.12
N LEU A 62 1.84 7.04 23.32
CA LEU A 62 1.68 5.60 23.53
C LEU A 62 3.00 4.93 23.94
N MET A 63 4.03 5.04 23.11
CA MET A 63 5.34 4.40 23.33
C MET A 63 6.43 4.95 22.42
N GLU A 64 7.68 4.71 22.77
CA GLU A 64 8.82 4.93 21.87
C GLU A 64 8.85 3.87 20.75
N VAL A 65 9.25 4.29 19.56
CA VAL A 65 9.48 3.43 18.39
C VAL A 65 10.55 2.38 18.67
N SER A 66 11.61 2.74 19.40
CA SER A 66 12.65 1.83 19.87
C SER A 66 12.07 0.65 20.67
N SER A 67 11.14 0.96 21.58
CA SER A 67 10.47 -0.02 22.43
C SER A 67 9.54 -0.91 21.61
N PHE A 68 8.79 -0.34 20.67
CA PHE A 68 7.94 -1.10 19.76
C PHE A 68 8.73 -2.09 18.90
N VAL A 69 9.78 -1.64 18.21
CA VAL A 69 10.61 -2.49 17.34
C VAL A 69 11.27 -3.61 18.15
N ALA A 70 11.77 -3.31 19.35
CA ALA A 70 12.34 -4.33 20.24
C ALA A 70 11.31 -5.39 20.64
N GLN A 71 10.08 -4.98 20.97
CA GLN A 71 8.98 -5.92 21.28
C GLN A 71 8.63 -6.80 20.07
N GLN A 72 8.53 -6.23 18.87
CA GLN A 72 8.24 -7.00 17.64
C GLN A 72 9.32 -8.05 17.39
N ILE A 73 10.60 -7.67 17.45
CA ILE A 73 11.73 -8.59 17.31
C ILE A 73 11.68 -9.70 18.37
N GLN A 74 11.32 -9.38 19.62
CA GLN A 74 11.20 -10.34 20.70
C GLN A 74 10.03 -11.32 20.51
N ILE A 75 8.87 -10.85 20.02
CA ILE A 75 7.70 -11.68 19.71
C ILE A 75 8.03 -12.67 18.59
N ILE A 76 8.76 -12.22 17.58
CA ILE A 76 9.27 -13.08 16.50
C ILE A 76 10.21 -14.15 17.09
N GLY A 77 10.94 -13.83 18.15
CA GLY A 77 11.68 -14.80 18.96
C GLY A 77 12.91 -15.30 18.22
N GLU A 78 13.10 -16.62 18.11
CA GLU A 78 14.21 -17.22 17.34
C GLU A 78 13.95 -17.32 15.82
N LYS A 79 12.85 -16.73 15.34
CA LYS A 79 12.46 -16.78 13.94
C LYS A 79 13.21 -15.75 13.09
N GLU A 80 13.06 -15.94 11.79
CA GLU A 80 13.57 -15.10 10.74
C GLU A 80 12.76 -13.81 10.59
N ILE A 81 13.46 -12.67 10.46
CA ILE A 81 12.88 -11.36 10.21
C ILE A 81 13.10 -11.03 8.73
N LYS A 82 12.01 -10.72 8.03
CA LYS A 82 12.08 -10.17 6.67
C LYS A 82 12.53 -8.72 6.74
N ALA A 83 13.54 -8.40 5.95
CA ALA A 83 14.05 -7.04 5.79
C ALA A 83 14.35 -6.78 4.32
N TYR A 84 14.52 -5.51 3.97
CA TYR A 84 14.76 -5.08 2.60
C TYR A 84 16.01 -4.20 2.54
N LYS A 85 16.82 -4.32 1.49
CA LYS A 85 18.03 -3.49 1.34
C LYS A 85 17.76 -2.16 0.64
N SER A 86 16.62 -2.04 -0.03
CA SER A 86 16.27 -0.86 -0.80
C SER A 86 14.79 -0.53 -0.59
N LEU A 87 14.53 0.77 -0.53
CA LEU A 87 13.21 1.37 -0.45
C LEU A 87 13.15 2.45 -1.54
N ASP A 88 12.27 2.26 -2.53
CA ASP A 88 11.86 3.32 -3.44
C ASP A 88 10.57 3.95 -2.91
N VAL A 89 10.42 5.27 -3.01
CA VAL A 89 9.19 5.98 -2.63
C VAL A 89 8.60 6.65 -3.86
N ILE A 90 7.33 6.35 -4.15
CA ILE A 90 6.56 6.96 -5.23
C ILE A 90 5.57 7.95 -4.64
N ASP A 91 5.64 9.20 -5.10
CA ASP A 91 4.71 10.27 -4.70
C ASP A 91 3.36 10.02 -5.39
N LEU A 92 2.33 9.76 -4.59
CA LEU A 92 0.98 9.48 -5.07
C LEU A 92 0.14 10.74 -5.28
N THR A 93 0.65 11.94 -5.01
CA THR A 93 -0.11 13.20 -5.14
C THR A 93 -0.77 13.32 -6.50
N LYS A 94 0.01 13.12 -7.58
CA LYS A 94 -0.50 13.21 -8.96
C LYS A 94 -1.50 12.09 -9.30
N VAL A 95 -1.33 10.92 -8.69
CA VAL A 95 -2.20 9.74 -8.87
C VAL A 95 -3.55 9.97 -8.20
N ASN A 96 -3.51 10.49 -6.97
CA ASN A 96 -4.66 10.86 -6.16
C ASN A 96 -5.44 12.04 -6.79
N GLU A 97 -4.76 13.00 -7.40
CA GLU A 97 -5.38 14.08 -8.19
C GLU A 97 -6.09 13.54 -9.45
N ALA A 98 -5.47 12.59 -10.16
CA ALA A 98 -6.00 12.02 -11.39
C ALA A 98 -7.18 11.05 -11.18
N SER A 99 -7.32 10.48 -9.97
CA SER A 99 -8.39 9.52 -9.64
C SER A 99 -8.90 9.72 -8.20
N PRO A 100 -10.00 10.49 -8.02
CA PRO A 100 -10.65 10.64 -6.72
C PRO A 100 -11.09 9.32 -6.09
N GLU A 101 -11.52 8.34 -6.91
CA GLU A 101 -11.90 7.01 -6.42
C GLU A 101 -10.71 6.25 -5.83
N PHE A 102 -9.52 6.38 -6.43
CA PHE A 102 -8.31 5.77 -5.87
C PHE A 102 -7.98 6.41 -4.52
N LYS A 103 -8.03 7.74 -4.45
CA LYS A 103 -7.86 8.49 -3.20
C LYS A 103 -8.86 8.06 -2.11
N ASP A 104 -10.10 7.75 -2.45
CA ASP A 104 -11.09 7.27 -1.47
C ASP A 104 -10.73 5.90 -0.85
N ILE A 105 -9.96 5.09 -1.57
CA ILE A 105 -9.53 3.74 -1.13
C ILE A 105 -8.22 3.81 -0.34
N THR A 106 -7.34 4.74 -0.69
CA THR A 106 -6.05 4.97 -0.02
C THR A 106 -5.94 6.40 0.54
N PRO A 107 -6.91 6.87 1.37
CA PRO A 107 -7.06 8.30 1.66
C PRO A 107 -5.96 8.92 2.52
N TYR A 108 -5.07 8.11 3.06
CA TYR A 108 -3.97 8.53 3.93
C TYR A 108 -2.60 8.29 3.31
N ASP A 109 -2.55 7.74 2.09
CA ASP A 109 -1.31 7.36 1.45
C ASP A 109 -0.95 8.47 0.44
N GLU A 110 -0.09 9.39 0.90
CA GLU A 110 0.53 10.41 0.03
C GLU A 110 1.74 9.85 -0.70
N ASP A 111 2.39 8.84 -0.10
CA ASP A 111 3.55 8.15 -0.62
C ASP A 111 3.30 6.64 -0.69
N TYR A 112 3.90 5.99 -1.70
CA TYR A 112 3.90 4.55 -1.85
C TYR A 112 5.33 3.98 -1.75
N CYS A 113 5.58 3.26 -0.66
CA CYS A 113 6.83 2.58 -0.35
C CYS A 113 6.95 1.26 -1.12
N ILE A 114 7.97 1.13 -1.97
CA ILE A 114 8.29 -0.09 -2.71
C ILE A 114 9.55 -0.70 -2.13
N PHE A 115 9.38 -1.83 -1.44
CA PHE A 115 10.47 -2.58 -0.82
C PHE A 115 11.14 -3.52 -1.82
N ARG A 116 12.47 -3.49 -1.88
CA ARG A 116 13.27 -4.30 -2.82
C ARG A 116 14.39 -5.06 -2.13
N ASP A 117 14.86 -6.09 -2.81
CA ASP A 117 15.95 -6.95 -2.36
C ASP A 117 15.66 -7.53 -0.97
N GLU A 118 14.57 -8.30 -0.88
CA GLU A 118 14.19 -9.02 0.34
C GLU A 118 15.36 -9.89 0.80
N ILE A 119 15.67 -9.76 2.09
CA ILE A 119 16.61 -10.61 2.78
C ILE A 119 15.98 -11.11 4.07
N ILE A 120 16.55 -12.21 4.55
CA ILE A 120 16.18 -12.79 5.82
C ILE A 120 17.29 -12.52 6.81
N LEU A 121 16.94 -11.84 7.91
CA LEU A 121 17.83 -11.58 9.02
C LEU A 121 17.46 -12.48 10.19
N SER A 122 18.47 -13.02 10.87
CA SER A 122 18.24 -13.70 12.14
C SER A 122 17.91 -12.67 13.21
N SER A 123 16.80 -12.85 13.92
CA SER A 123 16.45 -12.02 15.07
C SER A 123 17.58 -11.96 16.12
N LYS A 124 18.31 -13.07 16.34
CA LYS A 124 19.46 -13.14 17.26
C LYS A 124 20.61 -12.21 16.84
N VAL A 125 20.73 -11.94 15.54
CA VAL A 125 21.73 -11.02 14.99
C VAL A 125 21.27 -9.58 15.16
N ILE A 126 19.98 -9.31 15.02
CA ILE A 126 19.43 -7.95 15.11
C ILE A 126 19.33 -7.50 16.56
N VAL A 127 18.85 -8.35 17.49
CA VAL A 127 18.63 -8.00 18.90
C VAL A 127 19.88 -7.31 19.48
N ASN A 128 19.70 -6.07 19.94
CA ASN A 128 20.72 -5.20 20.54
C ASN A 128 21.88 -4.79 19.61
N LYS A 129 21.76 -4.95 18.29
CA LYS A 129 22.81 -4.57 17.31
C LYS A 129 22.32 -3.63 16.22
N TYR A 130 21.20 -2.93 16.46
CA TYR A 130 20.64 -1.99 15.50
C TYR A 130 20.48 -0.60 16.09
N GLU A 131 20.54 0.38 15.21
CA GLU A 131 20.18 1.78 15.45
C GLU A 131 18.97 2.09 14.55
N ILE A 132 17.91 2.69 15.10
CA ILE A 132 16.80 3.18 14.29
C ILE A 132 17.23 4.53 13.70
N LEU A 133 17.27 4.62 12.38
CA LEU A 133 17.63 5.84 11.66
C LEU A 133 16.40 6.69 11.36
N PHE A 134 15.26 6.04 11.11
CA PHE A 134 14.05 6.68 10.65
C PHE A 134 12.83 5.77 10.86
N ALA A 135 11.67 6.36 11.10
CA ALA A 135 10.39 5.68 11.22
C ALA A 135 9.26 6.55 10.67
N GLU A 136 8.38 5.96 9.86
CA GLU A 136 7.19 6.63 9.32
C GLU A 136 6.00 5.68 9.23
N ASN A 137 4.79 6.25 9.20
CA ASN A 137 3.62 5.50 8.78
C ASN A 137 3.79 5.19 7.29
N GLY A 138 3.81 3.91 6.94
CA GLY A 138 3.95 3.44 5.57
C GLY A 138 2.62 3.15 4.90
N ASN A 139 2.68 2.27 3.91
CA ASN A 139 1.54 1.94 3.08
C ASN A 139 0.42 1.27 3.87
N THR A 140 -0.80 1.56 3.45
CA THR A 140 -1.90 0.63 3.64
C THR A 140 -1.61 -0.66 2.85
N GLY A 141 -1.80 -1.84 3.45
CA GLY A 141 -1.54 -3.12 2.79
C GLY A 141 -2.39 -3.32 1.53
N GLY A 142 -1.94 -4.17 0.59
CA GLY A 142 -2.75 -4.57 -0.55
C GLY A 142 -2.47 -3.86 -1.87
N TYR A 143 -1.36 -3.15 -2.02
CA TYR A 143 -1.03 -2.54 -3.31
C TYR A 143 -0.64 -3.55 -4.39
N ILE A 144 -1.02 -3.24 -5.63
CA ILE A 144 -0.48 -3.84 -6.84
C ILE A 144 0.10 -2.73 -7.69
N PHE A 145 1.31 -2.92 -8.21
CA PHE A 145 1.99 -1.91 -8.98
C PHE A 145 2.83 -2.52 -10.11
N THR A 146 3.25 -1.66 -11.05
CA THR A 146 4.25 -2.01 -12.07
C THR A 146 5.62 -2.21 -11.41
N ALA A 147 6.15 -3.44 -11.43
CA ALA A 147 7.35 -3.81 -10.68
C ALA A 147 8.61 -3.01 -11.04
N GLU A 148 8.68 -2.46 -12.26
CA GLU A 148 9.80 -1.66 -12.77
C GLU A 148 9.79 -0.20 -12.32
N LEU A 149 8.75 0.26 -11.61
CA LEU A 149 8.69 1.63 -11.09
C LEU A 149 9.87 1.92 -10.16
N SER A 150 10.67 2.92 -10.50
CA SER A 150 11.81 3.36 -9.69
C SER A 150 11.63 4.79 -9.18
N GLU A 151 12.49 5.22 -8.24
CA GLU A 151 12.56 6.63 -7.81
C GLU A 151 12.78 7.60 -9.01
N LYS A 152 13.48 7.16 -10.06
CA LYS A 152 13.66 7.95 -11.28
C LYS A 152 12.35 8.15 -12.03
N ASP A 153 11.48 7.15 -12.04
CA ASP A 153 10.15 7.25 -12.66
C ASP A 153 9.22 8.12 -11.82
N ASN A 154 9.40 8.14 -10.48
CA ASN A 154 8.70 9.09 -9.61
C ASN A 154 9.01 10.55 -10.00
N LYS A 155 10.27 10.87 -10.32
CA LYS A 155 10.64 12.21 -10.85
C LYS A 155 9.94 12.54 -12.17
N TRP A 156 9.58 11.54 -12.97
CA TRP A 156 8.76 11.75 -14.16
C TRP A 156 7.29 11.97 -13.80
N ILE A 157 6.72 11.14 -12.92
CA ILE A 157 5.32 11.26 -12.44
C ILE A 157 5.07 12.64 -11.83
N SER A 158 5.87 13.03 -10.83
CA SER A 158 5.76 14.31 -10.13
C SER A 158 5.86 15.55 -11.04
N LYS A 159 6.64 15.48 -12.12
CA LYS A 159 6.87 16.61 -13.04
C LYS A 159 5.86 16.70 -14.19
N ASN A 160 5.01 15.70 -14.38
CA ASN A 160 4.07 15.65 -15.48
C ASN A 160 2.65 15.55 -14.95
N GLN A 161 1.69 16.13 -15.66
CA GLN A 161 0.29 15.79 -15.44
C GLN A 161 0.04 14.37 -15.94
N ILE A 162 -0.63 13.57 -15.12
CA ILE A 162 -1.02 12.21 -15.45
C ILE A 162 -2.55 12.14 -15.51
N ASP A 163 -3.06 11.35 -16.43
CA ASP A 163 -4.49 11.05 -16.53
C ASP A 163 -4.71 9.59 -16.10
N LEU A 164 -5.85 9.33 -15.45
CA LEU A 164 -6.40 7.99 -15.38
C LEU A 164 -6.83 7.57 -16.79
N LEU A 165 -6.20 6.52 -17.32
CA LEU A 165 -6.50 6.01 -18.66
C LEU A 165 -7.64 5.02 -18.63
N TRP A 166 -7.59 4.04 -17.73
CA TRP A 166 -8.68 3.09 -17.45
C TRP A 166 -8.50 2.40 -16.11
N ARG A 167 -9.53 1.66 -15.69
CA ARG A 167 -9.47 0.78 -14.52
C ARG A 167 -9.98 -0.61 -14.86
N VAL A 168 -9.43 -1.62 -14.20
CA VAL A 168 -9.93 -3.00 -14.22
C VAL A 168 -10.37 -3.34 -12.80
N ARG A 169 -11.63 -3.71 -12.64
CA ARG A 169 -12.18 -4.18 -11.37
C ARG A 169 -12.19 -5.69 -11.37
N GLY A 170 -11.56 -6.27 -10.37
CA GLY A 170 -11.47 -7.70 -10.23
C GLY A 170 -12.78 -8.36 -9.93
N LYS A 171 -12.80 -9.67 -10.16
CA LYS A 171 -13.96 -10.51 -9.84
C LYS A 171 -14.30 -10.31 -8.35
N ASN A 172 -15.54 -9.90 -8.09
CA ASN A 172 -16.08 -9.55 -6.76
C ASN A 172 -15.59 -8.22 -6.15
N GLY A 173 -14.87 -7.37 -6.91
CA GLY A 173 -14.45 -6.04 -6.46
C GLY A 173 -13.35 -6.03 -5.40
N MET A 174 -12.68 -7.16 -5.17
CA MET A 174 -11.63 -7.28 -4.15
C MET A 174 -10.34 -6.56 -4.56
N CYS A 175 -10.09 -6.42 -5.85
CA CYS A 175 -8.91 -5.71 -6.37
C CYS A 175 -9.35 -4.76 -7.47
N THR A 176 -8.82 -3.54 -7.47
CA THR A 176 -9.02 -2.58 -8.55
C THR A 176 -7.66 -2.09 -9.00
N MET A 177 -7.39 -2.32 -10.29
CA MET A 177 -6.19 -1.87 -10.98
C MET A 177 -6.47 -0.55 -11.66
N TYR A 178 -5.68 0.49 -11.37
CA TYR A 178 -5.79 1.79 -12.04
C TYR A 178 -4.56 2.03 -12.91
N PHE A 179 -4.81 2.33 -14.17
CA PHE A 179 -3.76 2.54 -15.17
C PHE A 179 -3.65 4.03 -15.47
N PHE A 180 -2.48 4.59 -15.22
CA PHE A 180 -2.18 6.00 -15.39
C PHE A 180 -1.16 6.21 -16.51
N GLY A 181 -1.25 7.33 -17.19
CA GLY A 181 -0.25 7.73 -18.18
C GLY A 181 -0.14 9.23 -18.28
N LYS A 182 0.87 9.72 -19.00
CA LYS A 182 1.03 11.15 -19.22
C LYS A 182 -0.16 11.73 -19.99
N GLN A 183 -0.67 12.84 -19.48
CA GLN A 183 -1.80 13.54 -20.08
C GLN A 183 -1.56 13.86 -21.57
N GLY A 184 -2.56 13.56 -22.40
CA GLY A 184 -2.56 13.84 -23.83
C GLY A 184 -1.65 12.96 -24.70
N ASN A 185 -0.85 12.05 -24.12
CA ASN A 185 0.05 11.18 -24.88
C ASN A 185 -0.61 9.89 -25.36
N VAL A 186 -1.64 9.41 -24.69
CA VAL A 186 -2.28 8.13 -25.04
C VAL A 186 -3.77 8.16 -24.82
N LYS A 187 -4.54 7.53 -25.72
CA LYS A 187 -5.99 7.45 -25.61
C LYS A 187 -6.38 6.08 -25.08
N GLU A 188 -7.41 6.02 -24.25
CA GLU A 188 -7.93 4.78 -23.66
C GLU A 188 -8.16 3.67 -24.70
N LYS A 189 -8.71 4.03 -25.87
CA LYS A 189 -8.98 3.11 -26.98
C LYS A 189 -7.75 2.37 -27.51
N ASP A 190 -6.55 2.90 -27.27
CA ASP A 190 -5.29 2.30 -27.73
C ASP A 190 -4.93 1.06 -26.87
N PHE A 191 -5.71 0.78 -25.83
CA PHE A 191 -5.44 -0.26 -24.84
C PHE A 191 -6.54 -1.31 -24.70
N GLU A 192 -7.51 -1.38 -25.62
CA GLU A 192 -8.60 -2.38 -25.54
C GLU A 192 -8.08 -3.82 -25.53
N GLU A 193 -7.04 -4.11 -26.31
CA GLU A 193 -6.38 -5.42 -26.29
C GLU A 193 -5.71 -5.72 -24.94
N TYR A 194 -5.05 -4.73 -24.35
CA TYR A 194 -4.42 -4.83 -23.03
C TYR A 194 -5.46 -5.09 -21.93
N LYS A 195 -6.57 -4.34 -21.93
CA LYS A 195 -7.70 -4.55 -21.01
C LYS A 195 -8.22 -5.97 -21.08
N LYS A 196 -8.46 -6.49 -22.29
CA LYS A 196 -8.95 -7.85 -22.48
C LYS A 196 -7.95 -8.88 -21.94
N ARG A 197 -6.66 -8.75 -22.28
CA ARG A 197 -5.59 -9.63 -21.76
C ARG A 197 -5.54 -9.61 -20.23
N ILE A 198 -5.62 -8.43 -19.60
CA ILE A 198 -5.60 -8.30 -18.13
C ILE A 198 -6.81 -8.99 -17.50
N VAL A 199 -8.02 -8.75 -18.01
CA VAL A 199 -9.26 -9.37 -17.48
C VAL A 199 -9.23 -10.89 -17.62
N GLU A 200 -8.70 -11.42 -18.73
CA GLU A 200 -8.56 -12.87 -18.95
C GLU A 200 -7.56 -13.50 -17.97
N LYS A 201 -6.49 -12.77 -17.64
CA LYS A 201 -5.37 -13.25 -16.81
C LYS A 201 -5.54 -12.99 -15.31
N GLU A 202 -6.48 -12.13 -14.91
CA GLU A 202 -6.77 -11.79 -13.51
C GLU A 202 -7.13 -13.01 -12.63
N ILE A 203 -7.46 -14.15 -13.24
CA ILE A 203 -7.75 -15.42 -12.54
C ILE A 203 -6.48 -16.08 -11.98
N ASN A 204 -5.28 -15.81 -12.52
CA ASN A 204 -4.03 -16.47 -12.13
C ASN A 204 -2.86 -15.46 -12.06
N TYR A 205 -2.65 -14.89 -10.87
CA TYR A 205 -1.88 -13.65 -10.66
C TYR A 205 -0.35 -13.67 -10.88
N HIS A 206 0.30 -14.75 -11.32
CA HIS A 206 1.70 -14.95 -10.92
C HIS A 206 2.83 -14.92 -11.96
N THR A 207 2.63 -14.42 -13.17
CA THR A 207 3.77 -13.99 -14.04
C THR A 207 3.29 -13.28 -15.29
N GLU A 208 2.24 -13.81 -15.93
CA GLU A 208 1.76 -13.33 -17.22
C GLU A 208 1.18 -11.90 -17.15
N ILE A 209 0.65 -11.48 -16.00
CA ILE A 209 0.23 -10.09 -15.78
C ILE A 209 1.44 -9.17 -15.79
N GLN A 210 2.55 -9.55 -15.17
CA GLN A 210 3.74 -8.71 -15.09
C GLN A 210 4.30 -8.42 -16.48
N ASP A 211 4.33 -9.40 -17.39
CA ASP A 211 4.74 -9.16 -18.78
C ASP A 211 3.89 -8.09 -19.48
N ILE A 212 2.57 -8.12 -19.23
CA ILE A 212 1.64 -7.11 -19.75
C ILE A 212 1.95 -5.74 -19.13
N LEU A 213 2.20 -5.68 -17.83
CA LEU A 213 2.57 -4.45 -17.13
C LEU A 213 3.90 -3.89 -17.65
N SER A 214 4.88 -4.74 -17.92
CA SER A 214 6.15 -4.36 -18.54
C SER A 214 5.98 -3.77 -19.94
N GLU A 215 5.11 -4.35 -20.76
CA GLU A 215 4.77 -3.80 -22.09
C GLU A 215 4.12 -2.41 -21.97
N LEU A 216 3.16 -2.26 -21.04
CA LEU A 216 2.49 -0.99 -20.75
C LEU A 216 3.47 0.06 -20.21
N PHE A 217 4.41 -0.34 -19.36
CA PHE A 217 5.43 0.54 -18.79
C PHE A 217 6.32 1.16 -19.88
N ARG A 218 6.73 0.37 -20.88
CA ARG A 218 7.48 0.86 -22.05
C ARG A 218 6.70 1.90 -22.86
N LYS A 219 5.36 1.83 -22.81
CA LYS A 219 4.44 2.81 -23.41
C LYS A 219 4.12 3.99 -22.47
N ARG A 220 4.83 4.12 -21.34
CA ARG A 220 4.61 5.15 -20.32
C ARG A 220 3.24 5.06 -19.65
N VAL A 221 2.73 3.85 -19.50
CA VAL A 221 1.55 3.54 -18.70
C VAL A 221 1.99 2.77 -17.47
N ILE A 222 1.58 3.23 -16.30
CA ILE A 222 1.91 2.63 -15.01
C ILE A 222 0.63 2.08 -14.38
N LEU A 223 0.75 0.96 -13.68
CA LEU A 223 -0.28 0.44 -12.81
C LEU A 223 0.02 0.87 -11.38
N ILE A 224 -0.97 1.47 -10.73
CA ILE A 224 -1.02 1.59 -9.27
C ILE A 224 -2.44 1.19 -8.88
N GLY A 225 -2.58 0.10 -8.13
CA GLY A 225 -3.84 -0.53 -7.80
C GLY A 225 -3.88 -0.91 -6.34
N PHE A 226 -5.10 -1.18 -5.88
CA PHE A 226 -5.38 -1.61 -4.51
C PHE A 226 -6.13 -2.94 -4.54
N CYS A 227 -5.79 -3.85 -3.63
CA CYS A 227 -6.24 -5.23 -3.57
C CYS A 227 -6.37 -5.63 -2.10
N SER A 228 -7.61 -5.82 -1.65
CA SER A 228 -7.94 -6.03 -0.23
C SER A 228 -7.71 -7.47 0.26
N CYS A 229 -6.93 -8.28 -0.46
CA CYS A 229 -6.75 -9.71 -0.21
C CYS A 229 -5.41 -10.04 0.45
#